data_AF-A0A7X1X0W4-F1
#
_entry.id   AF-A0A7X1X0W4-F1
#
_cell.length_a   1.000
_cell.length_b   1.000
_cell.length_c   1.000
_cell.angle_alpha   90.00
_cell.angle_beta   90.00
_cell.angle_gamma   90.00
#
_symmetry.space_group_name_H-M   'P 1'
#
loop_
_entity.id
_entity.type
_entity.pdbx_description
1 polymer ?
#
loop_
_entity_poly.entity_id
_entity_poly.type
_entity_poly.pdbx_seq_one_letter_code
_entity_poly.pdbx_strand_id
1 'polypeptide(L)'
;PAVTLAFVLAAVTCALAIMCYAEFASSIPVAGSAYTYTYATLGELLAWIIGWDLILELLTAGAVIAKYWGIYLATVFELFDVHIPTTLSVFGLAVDWGPLFIVAVFTALLIQGTKLSARVNNVFTLIKIGIVLFVIVVGLSYLKVENFSPFVPPSAPTTGGSADVWSQSLFSWATG
;
A
#
# COMPACT_ATOMS: atom_id res chain seq x y z
N PRO A 1 -0.82 10.61 -17.32
CA PRO A 1 -0.48 12.00 -16.91
C PRO A 1 -1.37 12.53 -15.78
N ALA A 2 -2.70 12.38 -15.91
CA ALA A 2 -3.70 12.76 -14.90
C ALA A 2 -3.44 12.24 -13.48
N VAL A 3 -2.75 11.09 -13.34
CA VAL A 3 -2.35 10.52 -12.05
C VAL A 3 -1.54 11.52 -11.20
N THR A 4 -0.79 12.44 -11.83
CA THR A 4 -0.05 13.49 -11.12
C THR A 4 -0.98 14.42 -10.33
N LEU A 5 -2.13 14.80 -10.90
CA LEU A 5 -3.12 15.62 -10.20
C LEU A 5 -3.74 14.87 -9.02
N ALA A 6 -4.01 13.57 -9.18
CA ALA A 6 -4.51 12.73 -8.10
C ALA A 6 -3.51 12.66 -6.93
N PHE A 7 -2.21 12.50 -7.22
CA PHE A 7 -1.18 12.52 -6.18
C PHE A 7 -1.04 13.88 -5.48
N VAL A 8 -1.18 15.00 -6.21
CA VAL A 8 -1.16 16.33 -5.60
C VAL A 8 -2.33 16.52 -4.64
N LEU A 9 -3.55 16.16 -5.06
CA LEU A 9 -4.73 16.21 -4.19
C LEU A 9 -4.58 15.30 -2.97
N ALA A 10 -4.13 14.06 -3.18
CA ALA A 10 -3.86 13.12 -2.10
C ALA A 10 -2.80 13.66 -1.10
N ALA A 11 -1.73 14.28 -1.61
CA ALA A 11 -0.69 14.87 -0.78
C ALA A 11 -1.21 16.01 0.10
N VAL A 12 -2.08 16.88 -0.44
CA VAL A 12 -2.72 17.96 0.34
C VAL A 12 -3.61 17.37 1.43
N THR A 13 -4.44 16.36 1.11
CA THR A 13 -5.31 15.72 2.11
C THR A 13 -4.50 15.03 3.21
N CYS A 14 -3.41 14.34 2.85
CA CYS A 14 -2.52 13.71 3.82
C CYS A 14 -1.80 14.75 4.68
N ALA A 15 -1.35 15.87 4.12
CA ALA A 15 -0.67 16.93 4.86
C ALA A 15 -1.58 17.55 5.94
N LEU A 16 -2.85 17.81 5.60
CA LEU A 16 -3.85 18.29 6.56
C LEU A 16 -4.09 17.28 7.68
N ALA A 17 -4.25 16.00 7.35
CA ALA A 17 -4.41 14.95 8.36
C ALA A 17 -3.18 14.84 9.28
N ILE A 18 -1.96 14.87 8.71
CA ILE A 18 -0.70 14.81 9.47
C ILE A 18 -0.58 15.96 10.47
N MET A 19 -1.03 17.17 10.11
CA MET A 19 -1.02 18.31 11.03
C MET A 19 -1.91 18.06 12.26
N CYS A 20 -3.12 17.49 12.08
CA CYS A 20 -3.98 17.10 13.20
C CYS A 20 -3.35 15.99 14.06
N TYR A 21 -2.72 14.99 13.44
CA TYR A 21 -2.00 13.95 14.18
C TYR A 21 -0.82 14.49 14.97
N ALA A 22 -0.11 15.49 14.45
CA ALA A 22 0.98 16.15 15.16
C ALA A 22 0.47 16.90 16.40
N GLU A 23 -0.68 17.57 16.31
CA GLU A 23 -1.34 18.22 17.46
C GLU A 23 -1.70 17.20 18.55
N PHE A 24 -2.34 16.08 18.18
CA PHE A 24 -2.68 15.02 19.13
C PHE A 24 -1.47 14.34 19.76
N ALA A 25 -0.42 14.08 18.97
CA ALA A 25 0.82 13.49 19.47
C ALA A 25 1.56 14.43 20.47
N SER A 26 1.44 15.75 20.29
CA SER A 26 2.01 16.73 21.22
C SER A 26 1.19 16.88 22.52
N SER A 27 -0.13 16.71 22.42
CA SER A 27 -1.05 16.89 23.55
C SER A 27 -1.17 15.64 24.44
N ILE A 28 -0.99 14.46 23.85
CA ILE A 28 -1.17 13.17 24.53
C ILE A 28 0.15 12.38 24.43
N PRO A 29 1.07 12.48 25.42
CA PRO A 29 2.40 11.88 25.36
C PRO A 29 2.38 10.39 25.72
N VAL A 30 1.41 9.65 25.19
CA VAL A 30 1.39 8.18 25.27
C VAL A 30 1.67 7.60 23.90
N ALA A 31 2.37 6.46 23.86
CA ALA A 31 2.54 5.70 22.64
C ALA A 31 1.17 5.17 22.20
N GLY A 32 0.53 5.88 21.27
CA GLY A 32 -0.81 5.59 20.77
C GLY A 32 -0.95 5.94 19.29
N SER A 33 -1.95 5.33 18.65
CA SER A 33 -2.41 5.65 17.29
C SER A 33 -3.81 6.26 17.36
N ALA A 34 -4.50 6.38 16.22
CA ALA A 34 -5.84 6.98 16.11
C ALA A 34 -6.82 6.47 17.19
N TYR A 35 -6.83 5.16 17.46
CA TYR A 35 -7.64 4.55 18.51
C TYR A 35 -7.47 5.23 19.87
N THR A 36 -6.23 5.40 20.32
CA THR A 36 -5.92 5.98 21.64
C THR A 36 -6.31 7.46 21.69
N TYR A 37 -6.10 8.20 20.60
CA TYR A 37 -6.48 9.61 20.52
C TYR A 37 -8.00 9.77 20.55
N THR A 38 -8.73 8.98 19.75
CA THR A 38 -10.21 8.98 19.75
C THR A 38 -10.78 8.55 21.09
N TYR A 39 -10.18 7.58 21.77
CA TYR A 39 -10.63 7.16 23.10
C TYR A 39 -10.52 8.31 24.11
N ALA A 40 -9.42 9.07 24.06
CA ALA A 40 -9.19 10.19 24.97
C ALA A 40 -10.12 11.38 24.71
N THR A 41 -10.52 11.63 23.45
CA THR A 41 -11.29 12.85 23.09
C THR A 41 -12.79 12.62 22.89
N LEU A 42 -13.20 11.45 22.38
CA LEU A 42 -14.55 11.19 21.87
C LEU A 42 -15.25 10.02 22.59
N GLY A 43 -14.53 9.25 23.40
CA GLY A 43 -15.08 8.16 24.20
C GLY A 43 -15.04 6.79 23.53
N GLU A 44 -15.54 5.78 24.25
CA GLU A 44 -15.33 4.36 23.96
C GLU A 44 -15.98 3.89 22.65
N LEU A 45 -17.22 4.30 22.36
CA LEU A 45 -17.96 3.79 21.20
C LEU A 45 -17.28 4.18 19.88
N LEU A 46 -16.86 5.45 19.74
CA LEU A 46 -16.18 5.93 18.54
C LEU A 46 -14.78 5.34 18.44
N ALA A 47 -14.06 5.22 19.55
CA ALA A 47 -12.76 4.56 19.58
C ALA A 47 -12.86 3.09 19.15
N TRP A 48 -13.88 2.36 19.61
CA TRP A 48 -14.12 0.97 19.23
C TRP A 48 -14.30 0.81 17.72
N ILE A 49 -15.11 1.68 17.09
CA ILE A 49 -15.32 1.68 15.63
C ILE A 49 -14.00 1.90 14.89
N ILE A 50 -13.23 2.92 15.29
CA ILE A 50 -11.92 3.22 14.70
C ILE A 50 -10.92 2.08 14.94
N GLY A 51 -10.98 1.41 16.08
CA GLY A 51 -10.12 0.25 16.37
C GLY A 51 -10.35 -0.91 15.41
N TRP A 52 -11.61 -1.24 15.13
CA TRP A 52 -11.94 -2.27 14.13
C TRP A 52 -11.56 -1.86 12.71
N ASP A 53 -11.78 -0.60 12.35
CA ASP A 53 -11.35 -0.04 11.07
C ASP A 53 -9.84 -0.18 10.87
N LEU A 54 -9.03 0.24 11.85
CA LEU A 54 -7.57 0.11 11.80
C LEU A 54 -7.08 -1.34 11.67
N ILE A 55 -7.73 -2.29 12.34
CA ILE A 55 -7.39 -3.72 12.22
C ILE A 55 -7.59 -4.19 10.77
N LEU A 56 -8.73 -3.83 10.16
CA LEU A 56 -9.05 -4.19 8.78
C LEU A 56 -8.13 -3.47 7.79
N GLU A 57 -7.83 -2.19 8.02
CA GLU A 57 -6.92 -1.39 7.21
C GLU A 57 -5.51 -2.00 7.21
N LEU A 58 -4.96 -2.32 8.38
CA LEU A 58 -3.62 -2.90 8.49
C LEU A 58 -3.54 -4.32 7.90
N LEU A 59 -4.61 -5.11 8.05
CA LEU A 59 -4.69 -6.46 7.47
C LEU A 59 -4.72 -6.40 5.93
N THR A 60 -5.56 -5.53 5.37
CA THR A 60 -5.68 -5.37 3.92
C THR A 60 -4.40 -4.78 3.32
N ALA A 61 -3.80 -3.77 3.96
CA ALA A 61 -2.52 -3.21 3.56
C ALA A 61 -1.40 -4.28 3.57
N GLY A 62 -1.34 -5.10 4.63
CA GLY A 62 -0.39 -6.22 4.73
C GLY A 62 -0.55 -7.24 3.61
N ALA A 63 -1.79 -7.62 3.28
CA ALA A 63 -2.09 -8.56 2.21
C ALA A 63 -1.66 -8.02 0.82
N VAL A 64 -1.95 -6.74 0.55
CA VAL A 64 -1.58 -6.09 -0.71
C VAL A 64 -0.07 -6.01 -0.86
N ILE A 65 0.65 -5.63 0.20
CA ILE A 65 2.12 -5.58 0.18
C ILE A 65 2.72 -6.97 -0.06
N ALA A 66 2.22 -8.00 0.61
CA ALA A 66 2.67 -9.38 0.41
C ALA A 66 2.47 -9.84 -1.04
N LYS A 67 1.34 -9.45 -1.66
CA LYS A 67 1.07 -9.75 -3.07
C LYS A 67 2.09 -9.12 -4.01
N TYR A 68 2.37 -7.83 -3.86
CA TYR A 68 3.34 -7.16 -4.72
C TYR A 68 4.76 -7.70 -4.53
N TRP A 69 5.15 -8.03 -3.30
CA TRP A 69 6.43 -8.70 -3.05
C TRP A 69 6.53 -10.06 -3.73
N GLY A 70 5.45 -10.85 -3.71
CA GLY A 70 5.38 -12.13 -4.42
C GLY A 70 5.61 -11.97 -5.93
N ILE A 71 5.03 -10.94 -6.55
CA ILE A 71 5.22 -10.63 -7.97
C ILE A 71 6.69 -10.27 -8.25
N TYR A 72 7.28 -9.35 -7.49
CA TYR A 72 8.69 -8.96 -7.68
C TYR A 72 9.64 -10.14 -7.48
N LEU A 73 9.36 -11.01 -6.50
CA LEU A 73 10.15 -12.21 -6.26
C LEU A 73 10.09 -13.17 -7.45
N ALA A 74 8.90 -13.36 -8.05
CA ALA A 74 8.76 -14.15 -9.28
C ALA A 74 9.59 -13.55 -10.43
N THR A 75 9.55 -12.23 -10.63
CA THR A 75 10.38 -11.54 -11.64
C THR A 75 11.89 -11.72 -11.41
N VAL A 76 12.32 -11.79 -10.14
CA VAL A 76 13.73 -12.08 -9.82
C VAL A 76 14.10 -13.51 -10.21
N PHE A 77 13.22 -14.49 -9.99
CA PHE A 77 13.48 -15.87 -10.43
C PHE A 77 13.52 -16.01 -11.96
N GLU A 78 12.64 -15.29 -12.66
CA GLU A 78 12.66 -15.20 -14.12
C GLU A 78 13.99 -14.63 -14.64
N LEU A 79 14.60 -13.67 -13.94
CA LEU A 79 15.92 -13.12 -14.30
C LEU A 79 17.04 -14.19 -14.22
N PHE A 80 16.87 -15.22 -13.39
CA PHE A 80 17.79 -16.36 -13.27
C PHE A 80 17.38 -17.55 -14.15
N ASP A 81 16.45 -17.35 -15.11
CA ASP A 81 15.88 -18.38 -16.00
C ASP A 81 15.07 -19.49 -15.26
N VAL A 82 14.76 -19.26 -13.97
CA VAL A 82 13.99 -20.20 -13.15
C VAL A 82 12.51 -19.85 -13.26
N HIS A 83 11.78 -20.64 -14.07
CA HIS A 83 10.34 -20.46 -14.27
C HIS A 83 9.56 -21.22 -13.19
N ILE A 84 9.19 -20.53 -12.11
CA ILE A 84 8.33 -21.08 -11.07
C ILE A 84 6.88 -20.70 -11.40
N PRO A 85 5.94 -21.67 -11.54
CA PRO A 85 4.53 -21.34 -11.78
C PRO A 85 4.00 -20.47 -10.64
N THR A 86 3.37 -19.35 -10.97
CA THR A 86 2.89 -18.36 -9.98
C THR A 86 1.77 -18.90 -9.09
N THR A 87 1.00 -19.86 -9.60
CA THR A 87 -0.11 -20.51 -8.90
C THR A 87 0.19 -21.96 -8.60
N LEU A 88 -0.08 -22.36 -7.35
CA LEU A 88 -0.08 -23.75 -6.90
C LEU A 88 -1.52 -24.18 -6.67
N SER A 89 -1.93 -25.31 -7.24
CA SER A 89 -3.23 -25.91 -6.93
C SER A 89 -3.13 -26.67 -5.62
N VAL A 90 -3.73 -26.12 -4.56
CA VAL A 90 -3.77 -26.71 -3.23
C VAL A 90 -5.23 -27.04 -2.91
N PHE A 91 -5.56 -28.33 -2.79
CA PHE A 91 -6.93 -28.82 -2.56
C PHE A 91 -7.99 -28.30 -3.55
N GLY A 92 -7.60 -28.04 -4.81
CA GLY A 92 -8.50 -27.53 -5.84
C GLY A 92 -8.68 -26.00 -5.85
N LEU A 93 -8.02 -25.28 -4.93
CA LEU A 93 -7.89 -23.82 -4.99
C LEU A 93 -6.54 -23.42 -5.59
N ALA A 94 -6.56 -22.49 -6.54
CA ALA A 94 -5.36 -21.85 -7.04
C ALA A 94 -4.86 -20.84 -6.01
N VAL A 95 -3.69 -21.12 -5.42
CA VAL A 95 -3.09 -20.29 -4.37
C VAL A 95 -1.74 -19.78 -4.87
N ASP A 96 -1.54 -18.46 -4.76
CA ASP A 96 -0.27 -17.83 -5.11
C ASP A 96 0.77 -18.14 -4.02
N TRP A 97 1.91 -18.73 -4.41
CA TRP A 97 2.96 -19.11 -3.45
C TRP A 97 3.76 -17.91 -2.94
N GLY A 98 3.92 -16.86 -3.76
CA GLY A 98 4.70 -15.67 -3.44
C GLY A 98 4.20 -14.94 -2.19
N PRO A 99 2.93 -14.48 -2.14
CA PRO A 99 2.38 -13.82 -0.97
C PRO A 99 2.42 -14.70 0.28
N LEU A 100 2.14 -16.00 0.16
CA LEU A 100 2.21 -16.95 1.29
C LEU A 100 3.62 -17.03 1.87
N PHE A 101 4.63 -17.16 1.01
CA PHE A 101 6.03 -17.20 1.42
C PHE A 101 6.42 -15.91 2.15
N ILE A 102 6.06 -14.75 1.61
CA ILE A 102 6.37 -13.45 2.20
C ILE A 102 5.71 -13.32 3.59
N VAL A 103 4.41 -13.63 3.72
CA VAL A 103 3.71 -13.59 5.02
C VAL A 103 4.36 -14.54 6.03
N ALA A 104 4.72 -15.75 5.62
CA ALA A 104 5.38 -16.72 6.49
C ALA A 104 6.74 -16.21 7.00
N VAL A 105 7.55 -15.61 6.12
CA VAL A 105 8.84 -14.99 6.48
C VAL A 105 8.64 -13.84 7.48
N PHE A 106 7.75 -12.89 7.20
CA PHE A 106 7.49 -11.77 8.12
C PHE A 106 6.90 -12.24 9.46
N THR A 107 6.05 -13.27 9.45
CA THR A 107 5.51 -13.87 10.68
C THR A 107 6.62 -14.49 11.52
N ALA A 108 7.53 -15.26 10.90
CA ALA A 108 8.68 -15.83 11.60
C ALA A 108 9.60 -14.74 12.19
N LEU A 109 9.85 -13.66 11.43
CA LEU A 109 10.64 -12.51 11.91
C LEU A 109 9.97 -11.81 13.10
N LEU A 110 8.64 -11.65 13.08
CA LEU A 110 7.89 -11.08 14.20
C LEU A 110 7.95 -11.96 15.45
N ILE A 111 7.87 -13.28 15.30
CA ILE A 111 8.01 -14.24 16.41
C ILE A 111 9.42 -14.17 17.02
N GLN A 112 10.45 -14.01 16.19
CA GLN A 112 11.84 -13.92 16.66
C GLN A 112 12.16 -12.59 17.39
N GLY A 113 11.30 -11.59 17.24
CA GLY A 113 11.39 -10.30 17.91
C GLY A 113 12.31 -9.32 17.19
N THR A 114 11.79 -8.13 16.89
CA THR A 114 12.49 -7.07 16.15
C THR A 114 13.39 -6.21 17.04
N LYS A 115 14.16 -6.84 17.94
CA LYS A 115 15.07 -6.12 18.86
C LYS A 115 16.27 -5.47 18.16
N LEU A 116 16.43 -5.66 16.84
CA LEU A 116 17.57 -5.18 16.07
C LEU A 116 17.27 -3.87 15.33
N SER A 117 17.51 -2.77 16.05
CA SER A 117 18.19 -1.55 15.58
C SER A 117 17.48 -0.55 14.65
N ALA A 118 17.32 0.68 15.16
CA ALA A 118 17.04 1.89 14.39
C ALA A 118 18.08 2.17 13.28
N ARG A 119 19.34 1.70 13.42
CA ARG A 119 20.37 1.86 12.39
C ARG A 119 20.05 1.02 11.15
N VAL A 120 19.59 -0.22 11.36
CA VAL A 120 19.19 -1.11 10.25
C VAL A 120 18.01 -0.50 9.52
N ASN A 121 17.01 -0.02 10.26
CA ASN A 121 15.87 0.70 9.67
C ASN A 121 16.29 1.95 8.88
N ASN A 122 17.22 2.76 9.40
CA ASN A 122 17.72 3.93 8.68
C ASN A 122 18.46 3.57 7.39
N VAL A 123 19.25 2.50 7.40
CA VAL A 123 19.92 2.00 6.18
C VAL A 123 18.90 1.59 5.12
N PHE A 124 17.86 0.82 5.50
CA PHE A 124 16.79 0.45 4.58
C PHE A 124 16.04 1.66 4.03
N THR A 125 15.76 2.67 4.87
CA THR A 125 15.14 3.91 4.44
C THR A 125 16.02 4.67 3.44
N LEU A 126 17.33 4.78 3.69
CA LEU A 126 18.27 5.42 2.77
C LEU A 126 18.35 4.70 1.43
N ILE A 127 18.39 3.36 1.43
CA ILE A 127 18.37 2.56 0.20
C ILE A 127 17.09 2.83 -0.60
N LYS A 128 15.92 2.83 0.07
CA LYS A 128 14.64 3.13 -0.59
C LYS A 128 14.62 4.52 -1.23
N ILE A 129 15.09 5.54 -0.52
CA ILE A 129 15.19 6.91 -1.05
C ILE A 129 16.14 6.94 -2.25
N GLY A 130 17.30 6.27 -2.15
CA GLY A 130 18.29 6.20 -3.23
C GLY A 130 17.72 5.57 -4.51
N ILE A 131 16.98 4.47 -4.39
CA ILE A 131 16.32 3.82 -5.54
C ILE A 131 15.29 4.77 -6.18
N VAL A 132 14.48 5.45 -5.38
CA VAL A 132 13.49 6.41 -5.90
C VAL A 132 14.17 7.56 -6.66
N LEU A 133 15.23 8.14 -6.09
CA LEU A 133 15.99 9.21 -6.76
C LEU A 133 16.65 8.72 -8.04
N PHE A 134 17.22 7.51 -8.03
CA PHE A 134 17.79 6.89 -9.22
C PHE A 134 16.74 6.74 -10.34
N VAL A 135 15.55 6.22 -10.01
CA VAL A 135 14.45 6.08 -10.96
C VAL A 135 14.01 7.43 -11.51
N ILE A 136 13.97 8.49 -10.67
CA ILE A 136 13.66 9.85 -11.14
C ILE A 136 14.72 10.33 -12.14
N VAL A 137 16.02 10.26 -11.79
CA VAL A 137 17.11 10.76 -12.63
C VAL A 137 17.18 10.02 -13.96
N VAL A 138 17.14 8.69 -13.96
CA VAL A 138 17.14 7.89 -15.20
C VAL A 138 15.83 8.09 -15.95
N GLY A 139 14.69 8.13 -15.25
CA GLY A 139 13.37 8.36 -15.83
C GLY A 139 13.30 9.65 -16.65
N LEU A 140 13.91 10.74 -16.17
CA LEU A 140 13.99 12.01 -16.89
C LEU A 140 14.63 11.87 -18.29
N SER A 141 15.63 10.99 -18.46
CA SER A 141 16.26 10.76 -19.77
C SER A 141 15.39 9.98 -20.76
N TYR A 142 14.38 9.25 -20.27
CA TYR A 142 13.45 8.46 -21.09
C TYR A 142 12.06 9.12 -21.24
N LEU A 143 11.88 10.35 -20.73
CA LEU A 143 10.61 11.07 -20.86
C LEU A 143 10.35 11.51 -22.30
N LYS A 144 9.28 10.99 -22.89
CA LYS A 144 8.73 11.48 -24.16
C LYS A 144 7.51 12.36 -23.88
N VAL A 145 7.59 13.63 -24.28
CA VAL A 145 6.53 14.63 -24.07
C VAL A 145 5.22 14.23 -24.76
N GLU A 146 5.31 13.44 -25.83
CA GLU A 146 4.16 12.90 -26.57
C GLU A 146 3.25 12.04 -25.70
N ASN A 147 3.78 11.30 -24.72
CA ASN A 147 3.00 10.48 -23.79
C ASN A 147 2.16 11.30 -22.80
N PHE A 148 2.35 12.62 -22.75
CA PHE A 148 1.53 13.51 -21.92
C PHE A 148 0.23 13.92 -22.60
N SER A 149 0.07 13.64 -23.90
CA SER A 149 -1.16 13.92 -24.66
C SER A 149 -1.87 12.61 -25.01
N PRO A 150 -3.16 12.43 -24.66
CA PRO A 150 -4.01 13.33 -23.88
C PRO A 150 -3.70 13.27 -22.37
N PHE A 151 -3.67 14.43 -21.70
CA PHE A 151 -3.32 14.50 -20.27
C PHE A 151 -4.35 13.80 -19.39
N VAL A 152 -5.63 13.99 -19.72
CA VAL A 152 -6.76 13.25 -19.18
C VAL A 152 -7.27 12.33 -20.28
N PRO A 153 -7.05 11.00 -20.17
CA PRO A 153 -7.61 10.07 -21.14
C PRO A 153 -9.15 10.09 -21.04
N PRO A 154 -9.88 9.89 -22.15
CA PRO A 154 -11.33 9.71 -22.11
C PRO A 154 -11.67 8.50 -21.23
N SER A 155 -12.83 8.55 -20.56
CA SER A 155 -13.30 7.44 -19.73
C SER A 155 -13.42 6.18 -20.59
N ALA A 156 -12.66 5.14 -20.22
CA ALA A 156 -12.83 3.82 -20.78
C ALA A 156 -13.81 3.04 -19.90
N PRO A 157 -14.83 2.37 -20.46
CA PRO A 157 -15.66 1.47 -19.67
C PRO A 157 -14.76 0.39 -19.07
N THR A 158 -14.90 0.13 -17.77
CA THR A 158 -14.26 -1.02 -17.13
C THR A 158 -14.66 -2.29 -17.88
N THR A 159 -13.69 -2.99 -18.45
CA THR A 159 -13.86 -4.31 -19.08
C THR A 159 -14.08 -5.37 -17.99
N GLY A 160 -15.24 -5.28 -17.35
CA GLY A 160 -15.84 -6.27 -16.45
C GLY A 160 -17.33 -6.17 -16.69
N GLY A 161 -17.93 -7.26 -17.20
CA GLY A 161 -19.34 -7.28 -17.55
C GLY A 161 -20.25 -6.86 -16.39
N SER A 162 -21.51 -6.58 -16.72
CA SER A 162 -22.63 -6.12 -15.88
C SER A 162 -22.97 -6.96 -14.62
N ALA A 163 -22.06 -7.81 -14.13
CA ALA A 163 -22.19 -8.66 -12.96
C ALA A 163 -21.37 -8.19 -11.73
N ASP A 164 -20.59 -7.12 -11.83
CA ASP A 164 -19.58 -6.80 -10.81
C ASP A 164 -19.89 -5.49 -10.02
N VAL A 165 -21.14 -5.35 -9.57
CA VAL A 165 -21.56 -4.27 -8.65
C VAL A 165 -20.70 -4.24 -7.38
N TRP A 166 -20.12 -5.38 -7.00
CA TRP A 166 -19.27 -5.54 -5.82
C TRP A 166 -17.81 -5.12 -6.03
N SER A 167 -17.34 -4.97 -7.28
CA SER A 167 -15.96 -4.57 -7.58
C SER A 167 -15.85 -3.12 -8.07
N GLN A 168 -16.98 -2.47 -8.33
CA GLN A 168 -17.03 -1.05 -8.69
C GLN A 168 -16.93 -0.16 -7.45
N SER A 169 -16.20 0.96 -7.59
CA SER A 169 -16.24 2.00 -6.56
C SER A 169 -17.65 2.60 -6.48
N LEU A 170 -18.11 2.95 -5.26
CA LEU A 170 -19.41 3.61 -5.05
C LEU A 170 -19.58 4.87 -5.90
N PHE A 171 -18.48 5.57 -6.15
CA PHE A 171 -18.44 6.74 -7.02
C PHE A 171 -18.71 6.36 -8.48
N SER A 172 -18.06 5.30 -9.01
CA SER A 172 -18.32 4.79 -10.36
C SER A 172 -19.76 4.32 -10.54
N TRP A 173 -20.34 3.68 -9.53
CA TRP A 173 -21.75 3.29 -9.56
C TRP A 173 -22.69 4.51 -9.56
N ALA A 174 -22.34 5.57 -8.82
CA ALA A 174 -23.15 6.79 -8.71
C ALA A 174 -23.03 7.72 -9.93
N THR A 175 -21.89 7.72 -10.63
CA THR A 175 -21.63 8.65 -11.75
C THR A 175 -21.80 8.03 -13.14
N GLY A 176 -22.00 6.71 -13.25
CA GLY A 176 -22.17 5.99 -14.51
C GLY A 176 -20.85 5.56 -15.13
#